data_AF-A0A0F9CIW9-F1
#
_entry.id   AF-A0A0F9CIW9-F1
#
_cell.length_a   1.000
_cell.length_b   1.000
_cell.length_c   1.000
_cell.angle_alpha   90.00
_cell.angle_beta   90.00
_cell.angle_gamma   90.00
#
_symmetry.space_group_name_H-M   'P 1'
#
loop_
_entity.id
_entity.type
_entity.pdbx_description
1 polymer ?
#
loop_
_entity_poly.entity_id
_entity_poly.type
_entity_poly.pdbx_seq_one_letter_code
_entity_poly.pdbx_strand_id
1 'polypeptide(L)' 'ELLSPARRPLQLTQDLTHFWQTSYRDVQKEMKGRYPKHFWPDNPATSVATSKVKSKM' A
#
# COMPACT_ATOMS: atom_id res chain seq x y z
N GLU A 1 7.98 -1.38 -10.55
CA GLU A 1 6.73 -2.15 -10.33
C GLU A 1 6.33 -2.09 -8.86
N LEU A 2 5.05 -1.97 -8.57
CA LEU A 2 4.52 -1.97 -7.20
C LEU A 2 4.08 -3.38 -6.84
N LEU A 3 4.56 -3.87 -5.70
CA LEU A 3 4.36 -5.23 -5.26
C LEU A 3 3.54 -5.28 -3.96
N SER A 4 2.74 -6.31 -3.83
CA SER A 4 2.08 -6.67 -2.57
C SER A 4 3.07 -7.29 -1.57
N PRO A 5 2.69 -7.44 -0.29
CA PRO A 5 3.53 -8.11 0.70
C PRO A 5 3.98 -9.52 0.31
N ALA A 6 3.19 -10.24 -0.48
CA ALA A 6 3.53 -11.56 -1.02
C ALA A 6 4.35 -11.51 -2.33
N ARG A 7 4.96 -10.36 -2.66
CA ARG A 7 5.71 -10.10 -3.91
C ARG A 7 4.91 -10.32 -5.19
N ARG A 8 3.57 -10.23 -5.12
CA ARG A 8 2.73 -10.26 -6.32
C ARG A 8 2.62 -8.86 -6.91
N PRO A 9 2.72 -8.71 -8.25
CA PRO A 9 2.54 -7.41 -8.90
C PRO A 9 1.14 -6.87 -8.66
N LEU A 10 1.08 -5.63 -8.18
CA LEU A 10 -0.17 -4.87 -8.00
C LEU A 10 -0.39 -3.94 -9.18
N GLN A 11 0.61 -3.10 -9.49
CA GLN A 11 0.55 -2.15 -10.59
C GLN A 11 1.96 -1.83 -11.09
N LEU A 12 2.10 -1.71 -12.41
CA LEU A 12 3.29 -1.12 -13.01
C LEU A 12 3.01 0.36 -13.27
N THR A 13 3.74 1.25 -12.60
CA THR A 13 3.64 2.70 -12.82
C THR A 13 5.02 3.33 -12.80
N GLN A 14 5.20 4.36 -13.63
CA GLN A 14 6.35 5.27 -13.58
C GLN A 14 6.02 6.56 -12.81
N ASP A 15 4.73 6.88 -12.65
CA ASP A 15 4.24 8.01 -11.86
C ASP A 15 3.67 7.50 -10.53
N LEU A 16 4.44 7.69 -9.46
CA LEU A 16 4.04 7.34 -8.10
C LEU A 16 3.01 8.31 -7.53
N THR A 17 3.10 9.60 -7.89
CA THR A 17 2.19 10.64 -7.39
C THR A 17 0.78 10.36 -7.87
N HIS A 18 0.62 10.06 -9.16
CA HIS A 18 -0.67 9.70 -9.74
C HIS A 18 -1.23 8.43 -9.08
N PHE A 19 -0.40 7.40 -8.88
CA PHE A 19 -0.81 6.17 -8.21
C PHE A 19 -1.39 6.40 -6.82
N TRP A 20 -0.74 7.24 -5.99
CA TRP A 20 -1.23 7.54 -4.64
C TRP A 20 -2.57 8.29 -4.63
N GLN A 21 -2.84 9.10 -5.65
CA GLN A 21 -4.05 9.91 -5.74
C GLN A 21 -5.25 9.15 -6.31
N THR A 22 -5.01 8.22 -7.24
CA THR A 22 -6.07 7.50 -7.97
C THR A 22 -6.17 6.05 -7.51
N SER A 23 -5.26 5.19 -7.95
CA SER A 23 -5.34 3.73 -7.80
C SER A 23 -5.15 3.22 -6.36
N TYR A 24 -4.42 3.97 -5.52
CA TYR A 24 -4.11 3.51 -4.17
C TYR A 24 -5.34 3.21 -3.33
N ARG A 25 -6.43 3.98 -3.45
CA ARG A 25 -7.64 3.77 -2.64
C ARG A 25 -8.27 2.41 -2.89
N ASP A 26 -8.32 1.98 -4.15
CA ASP A 26 -8.85 0.67 -4.52
C ASP A 26 -7.93 -0.46 -4.04
N VAL A 27 -6.61 -0.29 -4.23
CA VAL A 27 -5.59 -1.21 -3.72
C VAL A 27 -5.66 -1.32 -2.20
N GLN A 28 -5.80 -0.20 -1.49
CA GLN A 28 -5.89 -0.14 -0.04
C GLN A 28 -7.10 -0.94 0.46
N LYS A 29 -8.26 -0.82 -0.21
CA LYS A 29 -9.48 -1.56 0.14
C LYS A 29 -9.30 -3.07 -0.04
N GLU A 30 -8.74 -3.51 -1.17
CA GLU A 30 -8.47 -4.92 -1.41
C GLU A 30 -7.42 -5.48 -0.44
N MET A 31 -6.31 -4.76 -0.27
CA MET A 31 -5.18 -5.20 0.54
C MET A 31 -5.50 -5.18 2.04
N LYS A 32 -6.35 -4.28 2.54
CA LYS A 32 -6.85 -4.31 3.92
C LYS A 32 -7.58 -5.62 4.23
N GLY A 33 -8.34 -6.17 3.28
CA GLY A 33 -9.02 -7.45 3.43
C GLY A 33 -8.07 -8.65 3.34
N ARG A 34 -7.18 -8.67 2.34
CA ARG A 34 -6.24 -9.79 2.12
C ARG A 34 -5.11 -9.85 3.15
N TYR A 35 -4.67 -8.69 3.64
CA TYR A 35 -3.51 -8.52 4.52
C TYR A 35 -3.85 -7.62 5.73
N PRO A 36 -4.71 -8.09 6.65
CA PRO A 36 -5.23 -7.26 7.76
C PRO A 36 -4.16 -6.89 8.80
N LYS A 37 -3.04 -7.63 8.85
CA LYS A 37 -1.91 -7.36 9.76
C LYS A 37 -0.99 -6.25 9.25
N HIS A 38 -1.07 -5.90 7.96
CA HIS A 38 -0.25 -4.83 7.39
C HIS A 38 -0.89 -3.46 7.65
N PHE A 39 -0.04 -2.44 7.79
CA PHE A 39 -0.50 -1.07 7.94
C PHE A 39 -0.73 -0.45 6.55
N TRP A 40 -1.95 0.06 6.35
CA TRP A 40 -2.41 0.66 5.10
C TRP A 40 -2.87 2.10 5.39
N PRO A 41 -1.95 3.08 5.36
CA PRO A 41 -2.24 4.46 5.75
C PRO A 41 -3.28 5.09 4.83
N ASP A 42 -4.10 6.00 5.36
CA ASP A 42 -5.06 6.75 4.52
C ASP A 42 -4.35 7.83 3.67
N ASN A 43 -3.21 8.34 4.16
CA ASN A 43 -2.32 9.26 3.45
C ASN A 43 -0.96 8.58 3.18
N PRO A 44 -0.80 7.81 2.10
CA PRO A 44 0.42 7.05 1.83
C PRO A 44 1.62 7.95 1.51
N ALA A 45 1.40 9.12 0.89
CA ALA A 45 2.47 10.02 0.48
C ALA A 45 3.22 10.66 1.66
N THR A 46 2.56 10.81 2.81
CA THR A 46 3.11 11.42 4.03
C THR A 46 3.35 10.40 5.15
N SER A 47 3.03 9.13 4.91
CA SER A 47 3.16 8.09 5.92
C SER A 47 4.63 7.74 6.15
N VAL A 48 5.02 7.57 7.41
CA VAL A 48 6.37 7.11 7.77
C VAL A 48 6.56 5.68 7.27
N ALA A 49 7.68 5.42 6.58
CA ALA A 49 8.04 4.09 6.13
C ALA A 49 8.34 3.19 7.34
N THR A 50 7.76 1.99 7.36
CA THR A 50 8.02 1.00 8.40
C THR A 50 8.20 -0.39 7.80
N SER A 51 8.97 -1.23 8.48
CA SER A 51 9.03 -2.66 8.24
C SER A 51 8.15 -3.46 9.20
N LYS A 52 7.49 -2.79 10.15
CA LYS A 52 6.69 -3.43 11.19
C LYS A 52 5.24 -3.65 10.72
N VAL A 53 4.62 -4.69 11.26
CA VAL A 53 3.19 -4.95 11.12
C VAL A 53 2.39 -3.95 11.97
N LYS A 54 1.12 -3.72 11.63
CA LYS A 54 0.24 -2.73 12.28
C LYS A 54 0.23 -2.81 13.81
N SER A 55 0.29 -4.02 14.38
CA SER A 55 0.31 -4.23 15.83
C SER A 55 1.61 -3.83 16.53
N LYS A 56 2.70 -3.65 15.78
CA LYS A 56 4.04 -3.35 16.31
C LYS A 56 4.53 -1.94 15.95
N MET A 57 3.71 -1.19 15.20
CA MET A 57 3.96 0.22 14.91
C MET A 57 3.64 1.08 16.11
#